data_AF-A0A933DUL6-F1
#
_entry.id   AF-A0A933DUL6-F1
#
_cell.length_a   1.000
_cell.length_b   1.000
_cell.length_c   1.000
_cell.angle_alpha   90.00
_cell.angle_beta   90.00
_cell.angle_gamma   90.00
#
_symmetry.space_group_name_H-M   'P 1'
#
loop_
_entity.id
_entity.type
_entity.pdbx_description
1 polymer ?
#
loop_
_entity_poly.entity_id
_entity_poly.type
_entity_poly.pdbx_seq_one_letter_code
_entity_poly.pdbx_strand_id
1 'polypeptide(L)'
;MKNKVLWLIVNILVVAVLLVASCAPTPPTTHPTPPQSKELTLVKAVRPAIANTVAALEKGDIAAARTAWASYDPLWNGMEVYINYRSLPTYEDLEHNWQAKINTALAAPDAKAAEVLPLAQSLLTKWDEATKLVETGSAISPLFDDVADIRIARQPLRQIPASLTANDIPKAKALFATFTENWLKVQRLYKIRSLEAYSETEAAIVAVNTAWAKALPPAAELTPLVATVTNRYNYGLSLVTTAARKSDLSKTTFANEDVQAAGGIRAIQAELKASLTAWNAGKYSEAVAHS
;
A
#
# COMPACT_ATOMS: atom_id res chain seq x y z
N MET A 1 -62.22 -57.53 47.59
CA MET A 1 -63.05 -57.70 46.37
C MET A 1 -62.10 -57.81 45.19
N LYS A 2 -62.02 -58.95 44.47
CA LYS A 2 -62.71 -59.17 43.16
C LYS A 2 -62.39 -58.03 42.19
N ASN A 3 -61.44 -58.06 41.25
CA ASN A 3 -61.36 -58.78 39.95
C ASN A 3 -60.22 -58.08 39.13
N LYS A 4 -59.62 -58.52 38.01
CA LYS A 4 -59.47 -59.75 37.19
C LYS A 4 -58.11 -59.54 36.45
N VAL A 5 -57.19 -60.50 36.28
CA VAL A 5 -57.18 -61.71 35.42
C VAL A 5 -57.11 -61.42 33.90
N LEU A 6 -56.03 -61.93 33.27
CA LEU A 6 -55.84 -62.42 31.87
C LEU A 6 -54.98 -61.63 30.83
N TRP A 7 -53.75 -62.15 30.62
CA TRP A 7 -53.08 -62.54 29.35
C TRP A 7 -53.23 -61.69 28.05
N LEU A 8 -52.11 -61.44 27.35
CA LEU A 8 -51.68 -62.29 26.22
C LEU A 8 -50.17 -62.12 25.85
N ILE A 9 -49.60 -63.16 25.25
CA ILE A 9 -48.20 -63.34 24.84
C ILE A 9 -47.97 -62.82 23.41
N VAL A 10 -46.82 -62.18 23.13
CA VAL A 10 -46.15 -62.27 21.81
C VAL A 10 -44.62 -62.38 22.02
N ASN A 11 -43.99 -63.28 21.27
CA ASN A 11 -42.56 -63.61 21.33
C ASN A 11 -41.64 -62.43 20.98
N ILE A 12 -40.48 -62.33 21.66
CA ILE A 12 -39.31 -61.60 21.14
C ILE A 12 -38.20 -62.61 20.86
N LEU A 13 -37.95 -62.82 19.57
CA LEU A 13 -36.85 -63.62 19.04
C LEU A 13 -35.56 -62.81 19.14
N VAL A 14 -34.57 -63.29 19.90
CA VAL A 14 -33.25 -62.63 19.98
C VAL A 14 -32.44 -62.96 18.73
N VAL A 15 -32.49 -62.08 17.73
CA VAL A 15 -31.60 -62.13 16.57
C VAL A 15 -30.33 -61.35 16.89
N ALA A 16 -29.24 -62.07 17.14
CA ALA A 16 -27.92 -61.47 17.29
C ALA A 16 -27.37 -61.03 15.93
N VAL A 17 -27.59 -59.77 15.56
CA VAL A 17 -27.00 -59.17 14.36
C VAL A 17 -25.55 -58.77 14.66
N LEU A 18 -24.59 -59.50 14.12
CA LEU A 18 -23.21 -59.02 14.03
C LEU A 18 -23.14 -57.86 13.04
N LEU A 19 -23.06 -56.62 13.53
CA LEU A 19 -22.65 -55.49 12.69
C LEU A 19 -21.15 -55.62 12.37
N VAL A 20 -20.84 -56.09 11.17
CA VAL A 20 -19.49 -55.93 10.60
C VAL A 20 -19.38 -54.48 10.12
N ALA A 21 -18.74 -53.63 10.93
CA ALA A 21 -18.54 -52.22 10.60
C ALA A 21 -17.57 -52.10 9.41
N SER A 22 -18.13 -51.94 8.21
CA SER A 22 -17.34 -51.69 7.00
C SER A 22 -16.73 -50.28 7.08
N CYS A 23 -15.43 -50.20 7.34
CA CYS A 23 -14.67 -48.96 7.28
C CYS A 23 -14.55 -48.49 5.82
N ALA A 24 -15.60 -47.84 5.31
CA ALA A 24 -15.50 -47.06 4.08
C ALA A 24 -14.43 -45.96 4.30
N PRO A 25 -13.44 -45.82 3.40
CA PRO A 25 -12.44 -44.77 3.54
C PRO A 25 -13.11 -43.41 3.46
N THR A 26 -12.90 -42.57 4.48
CA THR A 26 -13.38 -41.19 4.49
C THR A 26 -12.86 -40.48 3.24
N PRO A 27 -13.72 -39.85 2.41
CA PRO A 27 -13.23 -39.10 1.26
C PRO A 27 -12.25 -38.03 1.75
N PRO A 28 -11.12 -37.81 1.05
CA PRO A 28 -10.12 -36.85 1.49
C PRO A 28 -10.78 -35.48 1.64
N THR A 29 -10.70 -34.91 2.85
CA THR A 29 -11.19 -33.57 3.11
C THR A 29 -10.42 -32.60 2.23
N THR A 30 -11.08 -32.07 1.21
CA THR A 30 -10.55 -30.98 0.39
C THR A 30 -10.37 -29.76 1.29
N HIS A 31 -9.16 -29.58 1.81
CA HIS A 31 -8.81 -28.37 2.53
C HIS A 31 -9.08 -27.18 1.61
N PRO A 32 -9.85 -26.16 2.04
CA PRO A 32 -10.07 -25.00 1.21
C PRO A 32 -8.72 -24.34 0.93
N THR A 33 -8.45 -24.04 -0.34
CA THR A 33 -7.27 -23.27 -0.74
C THR A 33 -7.21 -21.99 0.10
N PRO A 34 -6.09 -21.70 0.79
CA PRO A 34 -5.96 -20.47 1.56
C PRO A 34 -6.30 -19.25 0.68
N PRO A 35 -7.05 -18.26 1.19
CA PRO A 35 -7.34 -17.05 0.44
C PRO A 35 -6.03 -16.37 0.02
N GLN A 36 -5.96 -15.95 -1.24
CA GLN A 36 -4.78 -15.28 -1.79
C GLN A 36 -4.44 -14.03 -0.96
N SER A 37 -3.16 -13.87 -0.58
CA SER A 37 -2.73 -12.71 0.18
C SER A 37 -3.01 -11.40 -0.58
N LYS A 38 -3.36 -10.35 0.17
CA LYS A 38 -3.57 -9.00 -0.39
C LYS A 38 -2.34 -8.53 -1.15
N GLU A 39 -1.16 -8.78 -0.59
CA GLU A 39 0.14 -8.63 -1.22
C GLU A 39 0.18 -9.24 -2.64
N LEU A 40 -0.04 -10.56 -2.79
CA LEU A 40 0.05 -11.23 -4.08
C LEU A 40 -1.01 -10.72 -5.07
N THR A 41 -2.20 -10.36 -4.57
CA THR A 41 -3.25 -9.71 -5.35
C THR A 41 -2.79 -8.37 -5.92
N LEU A 42 -2.23 -7.49 -5.08
CA LEU A 42 -1.73 -6.17 -5.49
C LEU A 42 -0.52 -6.27 -6.43
N VAL A 43 0.39 -7.22 -6.19
CA VAL A 43 1.57 -7.45 -7.04
C VAL A 43 1.15 -7.93 -8.44
N LYS A 44 0.21 -8.87 -8.53
CA LYS A 44 -0.34 -9.34 -9.82
C LYS A 44 -1.12 -8.23 -10.55
N ALA A 45 -1.72 -7.27 -9.84
CA ALA A 45 -2.51 -6.19 -10.44
C ALA A 45 -1.68 -5.16 -11.23
N VAL A 46 -0.37 -5.03 -11.01
CA VAL A 46 0.51 -4.13 -11.78
C VAL A 46 0.82 -4.70 -13.18
N ARG A 47 0.94 -6.03 -13.29
CA ARG A 47 1.40 -6.72 -14.51
C ARG A 47 0.64 -6.31 -15.79
N PRO A 48 -0.70 -6.15 -15.81
CA PRO A 48 -1.43 -5.71 -16.99
C PRO A 48 -1.03 -4.32 -17.49
N ALA A 49 -0.63 -3.38 -16.63
CA ALA A 49 -0.17 -2.06 -17.06
C ALA A 49 1.12 -2.17 -17.89
N ILE A 50 2.10 -2.94 -17.39
CA ILE A 50 3.36 -3.20 -18.08
C ILE A 50 3.12 -3.94 -19.41
N ALA A 51 2.27 -4.98 -19.41
CA ALA A 51 1.94 -5.74 -20.61
C ALA A 51 1.23 -4.89 -21.67
N ASN A 52 0.32 -3.99 -21.27
CA ASN A 52 -0.33 -3.05 -22.18
C ASN A 52 0.65 -2.03 -22.75
N THR A 53 1.64 -1.58 -21.98
CA THR A 53 2.74 -0.74 -22.47
C THR A 53 3.57 -1.50 -23.52
N VAL A 54 3.95 -2.76 -23.27
CA VAL A 54 4.65 -3.61 -24.26
C VAL A 54 3.82 -3.75 -25.55
N ALA A 55 2.54 -4.12 -25.45
CA ALA A 55 1.67 -4.34 -26.60
C ALA A 55 1.36 -3.06 -27.43
N ALA A 56 1.54 -1.87 -26.85
CA ALA A 56 1.49 -0.60 -27.56
C ALA A 56 2.83 -0.29 -28.26
N LEU A 57 3.96 -0.54 -27.59
CA LEU A 57 5.30 -0.38 -28.13
C LEU A 57 5.58 -1.31 -29.31
N GLU A 58 5.10 -2.56 -29.27
CA GLU A 58 5.18 -3.52 -30.39
C GLU A 58 4.48 -3.02 -31.66
N LYS A 59 3.49 -2.12 -31.53
CA LYS A 59 2.76 -1.49 -32.65
C LYS A 59 3.38 -0.16 -33.10
N GLY A 60 4.44 0.30 -32.43
CA GLY A 60 5.00 1.64 -32.63
C GLY A 60 4.21 2.78 -31.98
N ASP A 61 3.14 2.48 -31.23
CA ASP A 61 2.22 3.50 -30.70
C ASP A 61 2.70 4.07 -29.36
N ILE A 62 3.48 5.14 -29.44
CA ILE A 62 4.01 5.88 -28.28
C ILE A 62 2.90 6.57 -27.47
N ALA A 63 1.80 6.99 -28.10
CA ALA A 63 0.70 7.65 -27.39
C ALA A 63 -0.09 6.65 -26.53
N ALA A 64 -0.40 5.47 -27.08
CA ALA A 64 -0.97 4.36 -26.31
C ALA A 64 0.01 3.84 -25.25
N ALA A 65 1.32 3.75 -25.56
CA ALA A 65 2.32 3.30 -24.60
C ALA A 65 2.41 4.22 -23.37
N ARG A 66 2.44 5.55 -23.59
CA ARG A 66 2.36 6.57 -22.52
C ARG A 66 1.08 6.44 -21.69
N THR A 67 -0.06 6.22 -22.35
CA THR A 67 -1.37 6.10 -21.70
C THR A 67 -1.46 4.84 -20.83
N ALA A 68 -0.99 3.69 -21.33
CA ALA A 68 -0.89 2.46 -20.57
C ALA A 68 0.09 2.61 -19.39
N TRP A 69 1.25 3.22 -19.63
CA TRP A 69 2.30 3.41 -18.63
C TRP A 69 1.89 4.36 -17.50
N ALA A 70 1.05 5.37 -17.78
CA ALA A 70 0.49 6.25 -16.75
C ALA A 70 -0.33 5.49 -15.68
N SER A 71 -0.81 4.28 -15.98
CA SER A 71 -1.50 3.41 -15.02
C SER A 71 -0.55 2.66 -14.09
N TYR A 72 0.77 2.65 -14.34
CA TYR A 72 1.76 1.93 -13.53
C TYR A 72 2.03 2.62 -12.17
N ASP A 73 2.37 3.92 -12.14
CA ASP A 73 2.70 4.64 -10.89
C ASP A 73 1.64 4.53 -9.76
N PRO A 74 0.32 4.68 -10.01
CA PRO A 74 -0.67 4.51 -8.95
C PRO A 74 -0.72 3.09 -8.38
N LEU A 75 -0.44 2.07 -9.20
CA LEU A 75 -0.42 0.68 -8.77
C LEU A 75 0.89 0.35 -8.02
N TRP A 76 2.03 0.82 -8.53
CA TRP A 76 3.35 0.68 -7.89
C TRP A 76 3.34 1.21 -6.45
N ASN A 77 2.84 2.45 -6.22
CA ASN A 77 3.03 3.12 -4.93
C ASN A 77 2.42 2.38 -3.74
N GLY A 78 1.32 1.65 -3.98
CA GLY A 78 0.65 0.82 -2.98
C GLY A 78 1.43 -0.45 -2.63
N MET A 79 2.05 -1.09 -3.62
CA MET A 79 2.67 -2.41 -3.48
C MET A 79 4.20 -2.38 -3.28
N GLU A 80 4.87 -1.26 -3.57
CA GLU A 80 6.35 -1.16 -3.51
C GLU A 80 6.92 -1.61 -2.15
N VAL A 81 6.15 -1.40 -1.06
CA VAL A 81 6.52 -1.75 0.31
C VAL A 81 6.76 -3.26 0.49
N TYR A 82 5.98 -4.09 -0.19
CA TYR A 82 6.08 -5.54 -0.14
C TYR A 82 7.38 -6.02 -0.79
N ILE A 83 7.64 -5.55 -2.00
CA ILE A 83 8.87 -5.92 -2.73
C ILE A 83 10.10 -5.40 -1.99
N ASN A 84 10.08 -4.16 -1.51
CA ASN A 84 11.19 -3.60 -0.73
C ASN A 84 11.46 -4.39 0.57
N TYR A 85 10.42 -4.93 1.22
CA TYR A 85 10.59 -5.78 2.39
C TYR A 85 11.14 -7.17 2.02
N ARG A 86 10.62 -7.82 0.97
CA ARG A 86 11.07 -9.16 0.56
C ARG A 86 12.44 -9.19 -0.09
N SER A 87 12.79 -8.16 -0.87
CA SER A 87 14.07 -8.05 -1.58
C SER A 87 14.34 -6.59 -1.96
N LEU A 88 15.18 -5.92 -1.18
CA LEU A 88 15.70 -4.60 -1.55
C LEU A 88 16.37 -4.61 -2.94
N PRO A 89 17.21 -5.60 -3.33
CA PRO A 89 17.77 -5.64 -4.69
C PRO A 89 16.73 -5.71 -5.80
N THR A 90 15.61 -6.44 -5.59
CA THR A 90 14.52 -6.50 -6.58
C THR A 90 13.78 -5.18 -6.65
N TYR A 91 13.54 -4.51 -5.52
CA TYR A 91 12.96 -3.17 -5.49
C TYR A 91 13.83 -2.13 -6.22
N GLU A 92 15.14 -2.12 -5.97
CA GLU A 92 16.10 -1.21 -6.62
C GLU A 92 16.13 -1.42 -8.14
N ASP A 93 16.14 -2.68 -8.61
CA ASP A 93 16.12 -3.00 -10.03
C ASP A 93 14.81 -2.58 -10.71
N LEU A 94 13.66 -2.77 -10.05
CA LEU A 94 12.36 -2.34 -10.56
C LEU A 94 12.23 -0.82 -10.63
N GLU A 95 12.47 -0.10 -9.53
CA GLU A 95 12.22 1.35 -9.45
C GLU A 95 13.33 2.19 -10.08
N HIS A 96 14.58 1.96 -9.66
CA HIS A 96 15.71 2.84 -9.95
C HIS A 96 16.46 2.46 -11.24
N ASN A 97 16.32 1.22 -11.71
CA ASN A 97 16.79 0.81 -13.05
C ASN A 97 15.64 0.85 -14.09
N TRP A 98 14.69 -0.09 -14.05
CA TRP A 98 13.76 -0.28 -15.17
C TRP A 98 12.69 0.81 -15.29
N GLN A 99 11.94 1.10 -14.23
CA GLN A 99 10.93 2.16 -14.22
C GLN A 99 11.53 3.54 -14.52
N ALA A 100 12.68 3.88 -13.93
CA ALA A 100 13.38 5.13 -14.19
C ALA A 100 13.78 5.29 -15.68
N LYS A 101 14.32 4.23 -16.31
CA LYS A 101 14.65 4.23 -17.74
C LYS A 101 13.41 4.37 -18.63
N ILE A 102 12.33 3.64 -18.34
CA ILE A 102 11.07 3.72 -19.11
C ILE A 102 10.43 5.11 -18.97
N ASN A 103 10.37 5.66 -17.75
CA ASN A 103 9.90 7.02 -17.50
C ASN A 103 10.67 8.05 -18.34
N THR A 104 12.01 7.96 -18.32
CA THR A 104 12.89 8.86 -19.06
C THR A 104 12.68 8.75 -20.58
N ALA A 105 12.67 7.52 -21.10
CA ALA A 105 12.54 7.27 -22.53
C ALA A 105 11.15 7.61 -23.08
N LEU A 106 10.06 7.36 -22.33
CA LEU A 106 8.71 7.77 -22.73
C LEU A 106 8.48 9.28 -22.60
N ALA A 107 9.18 9.98 -21.70
CA ALA A 107 9.06 11.43 -21.55
C ALA A 107 9.73 12.24 -22.68
N ALA A 108 10.67 11.65 -23.41
CA ALA A 108 11.35 12.31 -24.53
C ALA A 108 10.34 12.74 -25.63
N PRO A 109 10.40 13.97 -26.17
CA PRO A 109 9.47 14.42 -27.22
C PRO A 109 9.47 13.51 -28.47
N ASP A 110 10.63 12.95 -28.81
CA ASP A 110 10.92 12.08 -29.95
C ASP A 110 11.07 10.59 -29.57
N ALA A 111 10.51 10.18 -28.42
CA ALA A 111 10.55 8.80 -27.91
C ALA A 111 10.27 7.75 -28.99
N LYS A 112 11.16 6.78 -29.18
CA LYS A 112 11.04 5.74 -30.22
C LYS A 112 10.65 4.40 -29.62
N ALA A 113 9.65 3.74 -30.21
CA ALA A 113 9.13 2.50 -29.66
C ALA A 113 10.18 1.38 -29.59
N ALA A 114 11.05 1.29 -30.60
CA ALA A 114 12.17 0.33 -30.64
C ALA A 114 13.21 0.52 -29.50
N GLU A 115 13.31 1.73 -28.92
CA GLU A 115 14.23 2.03 -27.81
C GLU A 115 13.58 1.71 -26.46
N VAL A 116 12.27 1.92 -26.31
CA VAL A 116 11.52 1.65 -25.06
C VAL A 116 11.10 0.19 -24.91
N LEU A 117 10.76 -0.49 -26.01
CA LEU A 117 10.27 -1.88 -26.02
C LEU A 117 11.15 -2.86 -25.22
N PRO A 118 12.48 -2.95 -25.43
CA PRO A 118 13.33 -3.87 -24.66
C PRO A 118 13.38 -3.53 -23.16
N LEU A 119 13.21 -2.26 -22.78
CA LEU A 119 13.13 -1.84 -21.36
C LEU A 119 11.83 -2.35 -20.73
N ALA A 120 10.69 -2.17 -21.42
CA ALA A 120 9.38 -2.62 -20.94
C ALA A 120 9.28 -4.15 -20.87
N GLN A 121 9.89 -4.88 -21.82
CA GLN A 121 10.00 -6.35 -21.78
C GLN A 121 10.91 -6.84 -20.64
N SER A 122 12.01 -6.13 -20.36
CA SER A 122 12.89 -6.42 -19.22
C SER A 122 12.16 -6.21 -17.89
N LEU A 123 11.42 -5.10 -17.75
CA LEU A 123 10.57 -4.85 -16.59
C LEU A 123 9.51 -5.93 -16.41
N LEU A 124 8.81 -6.33 -17.48
CA LEU A 124 7.78 -7.38 -17.40
C LEU A 124 8.37 -8.72 -16.90
N THR A 125 9.57 -9.08 -17.38
CA THR A 125 10.30 -10.27 -16.93
C THR A 125 10.66 -10.18 -15.44
N LYS A 126 11.19 -9.02 -15.01
CA LYS A 126 11.48 -8.77 -13.58
C LYS A 126 10.24 -8.69 -12.71
N TRP A 127 9.10 -8.30 -13.28
CA TRP A 127 7.81 -8.34 -12.61
C TRP A 127 7.33 -9.76 -12.31
N ASP A 128 7.56 -10.68 -13.24
CA ASP A 128 7.23 -12.09 -13.05
C ASP A 128 8.16 -12.75 -12.01
N GLU A 129 9.45 -12.37 -11.96
CA GLU A 129 10.36 -12.73 -10.86
C GLU A 129 9.86 -12.20 -9.50
N ALA A 130 9.48 -10.92 -9.42
CA ALA A 130 8.95 -10.30 -8.20
C ALA A 130 7.62 -10.92 -7.75
N THR A 131 6.76 -11.29 -8.69
CA THR A 131 5.51 -12.01 -8.42
C THR A 131 5.79 -13.39 -7.80
N LYS A 132 6.78 -14.12 -8.32
CA LYS A 132 7.19 -15.43 -7.79
C LYS A 132 7.83 -15.33 -6.41
N LEU A 133 8.63 -14.29 -6.15
CA LEU A 133 9.21 -13.99 -4.84
C LEU A 133 8.12 -13.81 -3.77
N VAL A 134 7.03 -13.13 -4.11
CA VAL A 134 5.87 -12.94 -3.24
C VAL A 134 5.09 -14.25 -3.07
N GLU A 135 4.81 -14.96 -4.16
CA GLU A 135 4.00 -16.19 -4.17
C GLU A 135 4.63 -17.37 -3.40
N THR A 136 5.96 -17.44 -3.40
CA THR A 136 6.73 -18.50 -2.72
C THR A 136 7.32 -18.09 -1.37
N GLY A 137 7.26 -16.80 -1.04
CA GLY A 137 7.80 -16.27 0.20
C GLY A 137 6.93 -16.59 1.42
N SER A 138 7.56 -16.67 2.60
CA SER A 138 6.84 -16.84 3.86
C SER A 138 5.83 -15.71 4.10
N ALA A 139 4.81 -15.99 4.91
CA ALA A 139 3.88 -14.96 5.38
C ALA A 139 4.65 -13.85 6.13
N ILE A 140 4.23 -12.61 5.88
CA ILE A 140 4.79 -11.41 6.50
C ILE A 140 3.76 -10.81 7.47
N SER A 141 4.15 -9.78 8.21
CA SER A 141 3.25 -9.09 9.13
C SER A 141 2.01 -8.54 8.41
N PRO A 142 0.78 -8.75 8.92
CA PRO A 142 -0.43 -8.15 8.34
C PRO A 142 -0.41 -6.62 8.39
N LEU A 143 0.50 -6.00 9.14
CA LEU A 143 0.70 -4.55 9.12
C LEU A 143 1.23 -4.04 7.77
N PHE A 144 1.78 -4.89 6.90
CA PHE A 144 2.10 -4.47 5.53
C PHE A 144 0.83 -4.18 4.71
N ASP A 145 -0.29 -4.84 5.01
CA ASP A 145 -1.59 -4.54 4.39
C ASP A 145 -2.11 -3.16 4.80
N ASP A 146 -1.91 -2.75 6.06
CA ASP A 146 -2.19 -1.38 6.57
C ASP A 146 -1.35 -0.35 5.80
N VAL A 147 -0.04 -0.62 5.63
CA VAL A 147 0.90 0.28 4.95
C VAL A 147 0.55 0.43 3.46
N ALA A 148 0.14 -0.66 2.81
CA ALA A 148 -0.31 -0.63 1.42
C ALA A 148 -1.58 0.23 1.25
N ASP A 149 -2.59 0.08 2.11
CA ASP A 149 -3.80 0.91 2.05
C ASP A 149 -3.50 2.39 2.25
N ILE A 150 -2.66 2.72 3.22
CA ILE A 150 -2.23 4.11 3.47
C ILE A 150 -1.49 4.68 2.25
N ARG A 151 -0.67 3.88 1.55
CA ARG A 151 0.03 4.32 0.34
C ARG A 151 -0.93 4.54 -0.83
N ILE A 152 -1.88 3.61 -1.05
CA ILE A 152 -2.93 3.74 -2.07
C ILE A 152 -3.78 4.99 -1.79
N ALA A 153 -4.20 5.21 -0.55
CA ALA A 153 -5.01 6.36 -0.17
C ALA A 153 -4.30 7.70 -0.40
N ARG A 154 -2.97 7.74 -0.25
CA ARG A 154 -2.11 8.91 -0.52
C ARG A 154 -1.98 9.25 -2.00
N GLN A 155 -2.31 8.34 -2.92
CA GLN A 155 -1.96 8.47 -4.33
C GLN A 155 -2.39 9.83 -4.96
N PRO A 156 -3.61 10.36 -4.75
CA PRO A 156 -4.01 11.63 -5.35
C PRO A 156 -3.21 12.82 -4.83
N LEU A 157 -2.81 12.80 -3.54
CA LEU A 157 -2.01 13.85 -2.90
C LEU A 157 -0.63 14.00 -3.58
N ARG A 158 -0.04 12.92 -4.11
CA ARG A 158 1.21 12.98 -4.89
C ARG A 158 1.08 13.77 -6.19
N GLN A 159 -0.12 13.87 -6.77
CA GLN A 159 -0.37 14.52 -8.06
C GLN A 159 -0.75 16.00 -7.94
N ILE A 160 -1.10 16.48 -6.74
CA ILE A 160 -1.52 17.86 -6.51
C ILE A 160 -0.39 18.88 -6.80
N PRO A 161 0.87 18.69 -6.38
CA PRO A 161 1.93 19.65 -6.64
C PRO A 161 2.11 19.98 -8.13
N ALA A 162 2.12 18.97 -9.01
CA ALA A 162 2.22 19.19 -10.45
C ALA A 162 1.03 19.99 -11.02
N SER A 163 -0.18 19.73 -10.50
CA SER A 163 -1.39 20.47 -10.90
C SER A 163 -1.34 21.93 -10.43
N LEU A 164 -0.84 22.19 -9.21
CA LEU A 164 -0.62 23.55 -8.71
C LEU A 164 0.49 24.29 -9.48
N THR A 165 1.59 23.62 -9.84
CA THR A 165 2.65 24.19 -10.69
C THR A 165 2.13 24.57 -12.08
N ALA A 166 1.22 23.77 -12.65
CA ALA A 166 0.53 24.08 -13.91
C ALA A 166 -0.59 25.13 -13.77
N ASN A 167 -0.83 25.65 -12.55
CA ASN A 167 -1.97 26.52 -12.19
C ASN A 167 -3.36 25.90 -12.50
N ASP A 168 -3.43 24.57 -12.60
CA ASP A 168 -4.67 23.80 -12.77
C ASP A 168 -5.36 23.59 -11.41
N ILE A 169 -5.92 24.69 -10.91
CA ILE A 169 -6.66 24.75 -9.65
C ILE A 169 -7.86 23.78 -9.63
N PRO A 170 -8.68 23.65 -10.68
CA PRO A 170 -9.79 22.68 -10.70
C PRO A 170 -9.31 21.24 -10.49
N LYS A 171 -8.25 20.81 -11.18
CA LYS A 171 -7.69 19.46 -11.02
C LYS A 171 -7.04 19.25 -9.65
N ALA A 172 -6.30 20.24 -9.14
CA ALA A 172 -5.73 20.19 -7.80
C ALA A 172 -6.82 20.02 -6.73
N LYS A 173 -7.95 20.73 -6.85
CA LYS A 173 -9.11 20.60 -5.95
C LYS A 173 -9.79 19.24 -6.07
N ALA A 174 -9.97 18.71 -7.29
CA ALA A 174 -10.54 17.38 -7.51
C ALA A 174 -9.65 16.28 -6.90
N LEU A 175 -8.33 16.32 -7.12
CA LEU A 175 -7.37 15.40 -6.51
C LEU A 175 -7.39 15.48 -4.97
N PHE A 176 -7.54 16.68 -4.40
CA PHE A 176 -7.64 16.84 -2.94
C PHE A 176 -8.95 16.26 -2.37
N ALA A 177 -10.05 16.36 -3.11
CA ALA A 177 -11.31 15.71 -2.73
C ALA A 177 -11.16 14.16 -2.72
N THR A 178 -10.63 13.57 -3.80
CA THR A 178 -10.34 12.12 -3.88
C THR A 178 -9.39 11.66 -2.77
N PHE A 179 -8.37 12.46 -2.45
CA PHE A 179 -7.49 12.19 -1.31
C PHE A 179 -8.26 12.20 0.03
N THR A 180 -9.15 13.18 0.24
CA THR A 180 -9.95 13.28 1.47
C THR A 180 -10.91 12.10 1.62
N GLU A 181 -11.58 11.68 0.56
CA GLU A 181 -12.42 10.47 0.54
C GLU A 181 -11.62 9.19 0.86
N ASN A 182 -10.39 9.10 0.35
CA ASN A 182 -9.50 7.97 0.64
C ASN A 182 -8.93 8.02 2.06
N TRP A 183 -8.63 9.22 2.58
CA TRP A 183 -8.21 9.41 3.97
C TRP A 183 -9.25 8.88 4.96
N LEU A 184 -10.55 9.11 4.71
CA LEU A 184 -11.62 8.58 5.56
C LEU A 184 -11.58 7.04 5.71
N LYS A 185 -11.05 6.31 4.72
CA LYS A 185 -10.91 4.85 4.72
C LYS A 185 -9.73 4.38 5.58
N VAL A 186 -8.67 5.18 5.70
CA VAL A 186 -7.40 4.80 6.35
C VAL A 186 -7.09 5.56 7.65
N GLN A 187 -7.82 6.63 7.97
CA GLN A 187 -7.59 7.46 9.16
C GLN A 187 -7.56 6.68 10.48
N ARG A 188 -8.33 5.58 10.56
CA ARG A 188 -8.34 4.68 11.72
C ARG A 188 -6.97 4.03 11.96
N LEU A 189 -6.25 3.70 10.90
CA LEU A 189 -4.90 3.12 10.96
C LEU A 189 -3.92 4.14 11.58
N TYR A 190 -4.06 5.42 11.26
CA TYR A 190 -3.28 6.48 11.91
C TYR A 190 -3.65 6.58 13.39
N LYS A 191 -4.95 6.70 13.69
CA LYS A 191 -5.45 6.89 15.06
C LYS A 191 -5.06 5.76 16.02
N ILE A 192 -4.96 4.51 15.53
CA ILE A 192 -4.52 3.35 16.31
C ILE A 192 -3.00 3.36 16.59
N ARG A 193 -2.18 3.96 15.71
CA ARG A 193 -0.71 3.93 15.83
C ARG A 193 -0.13 5.22 16.44
N SER A 194 -0.79 6.36 16.23
CA SER A 194 -0.45 7.65 16.83
C SER A 194 -1.63 8.62 16.73
N LEU A 195 -2.28 8.92 17.86
CA LEU A 195 -3.34 9.93 17.97
C LEU A 195 -2.87 11.34 17.57
N GLU A 196 -1.61 11.67 17.84
CA GLU A 196 -0.97 12.93 17.44
C GLU A 196 -0.90 13.05 15.91
N ALA A 197 -0.17 12.15 15.23
CA ALA A 197 -0.08 12.13 13.77
C ALA A 197 -1.43 12.09 13.04
N TYR A 198 -2.45 11.43 13.60
CA TYR A 198 -3.84 11.53 13.14
C TYR A 198 -4.36 12.96 13.24
N SER A 199 -4.31 13.56 14.43
CA SER A 199 -4.87 14.89 14.72
C SER A 199 -4.16 16.01 13.94
N GLU A 200 -2.84 15.92 13.77
CA GLU A 200 -2.07 16.85 12.94
C GLU A 200 -2.42 16.75 11.45
N THR A 201 -2.70 15.53 10.96
CA THR A 201 -3.11 15.30 9.57
C THR A 201 -4.52 15.85 9.32
N GLU A 202 -5.46 15.60 10.24
CA GLU A 202 -6.81 16.21 10.22
C GLU A 202 -6.73 17.75 10.20
N ALA A 203 -5.96 18.35 11.12
CA ALA A 203 -5.80 19.80 11.19
C ALA A 203 -5.23 20.39 9.88
N ALA A 204 -4.24 19.73 9.27
CA ALA A 204 -3.69 20.14 7.98
C ALA A 204 -4.71 20.00 6.83
N ILE A 205 -5.53 18.94 6.83
CA ILE A 205 -6.61 18.74 5.84
C ILE A 205 -7.68 19.84 5.97
N VAL A 206 -8.08 20.18 7.20
CA VAL A 206 -9.02 21.28 7.49
C VAL A 206 -8.48 22.62 7.00
N ALA A 207 -7.18 22.89 7.18
CA ALA A 207 -6.54 24.13 6.68
C ALA A 207 -6.61 24.24 5.15
N VAL A 208 -6.33 23.15 4.42
CA VAL A 208 -6.48 23.12 2.95
C VAL A 208 -7.94 23.28 2.53
N ASN A 209 -8.89 22.62 3.19
CA ASN A 209 -10.32 22.78 2.91
C ASN A 209 -10.83 24.21 3.15
N THR A 210 -10.32 24.88 4.19
CA THR A 210 -10.60 26.30 4.46
C THR A 210 -10.10 27.20 3.33
N ALA A 211 -8.91 26.94 2.80
CA ALA A 211 -8.40 27.66 1.63
C ALA A 211 -9.26 27.39 0.38
N TRP A 212 -9.68 26.14 0.15
CA TRP A 212 -10.55 25.75 -0.97
C TRP A 212 -11.98 26.32 -0.94
N ALA A 213 -12.41 26.88 0.19
CA ALA A 213 -13.70 27.57 0.33
C ALA A 213 -13.67 29.01 -0.22
N LYS A 214 -12.49 29.58 -0.48
CA LYS A 214 -12.35 30.85 -1.21
C LYS A 214 -12.79 30.67 -2.67
N ALA A 215 -13.28 31.75 -3.31
CA ALA A 215 -13.78 31.69 -4.68
C ALA A 215 -12.70 31.29 -5.71
N LEU A 216 -11.51 31.87 -5.61
CA LEU A 216 -10.30 31.48 -6.36
C LEU A 216 -9.05 31.63 -5.47
N PRO A 217 -8.71 30.62 -4.65
CA PRO A 217 -7.44 30.61 -3.93
C PRO A 217 -6.27 30.44 -4.93
N PRO A 218 -5.22 31.29 -4.87
CA PRO A 218 -4.09 31.20 -5.80
C PRO A 218 -3.17 30.02 -5.45
N ALA A 219 -2.53 29.42 -6.46
CA ALA A 219 -1.63 28.26 -6.28
C ALA A 219 -0.54 28.49 -5.21
N ALA A 220 -0.04 29.73 -5.08
CA ALA A 220 0.95 30.13 -4.09
C ALA A 220 0.45 30.02 -2.63
N GLU A 221 -0.85 30.22 -2.37
CA GLU A 221 -1.44 30.03 -1.03
C GLU A 221 -1.57 28.54 -0.69
N LEU A 222 -1.94 27.74 -1.69
CA LEU A 222 -2.31 26.33 -1.54
C LEU A 222 -1.10 25.40 -1.43
N THR A 223 -0.03 25.70 -2.17
CA THR A 223 1.21 24.93 -2.21
C THR A 223 1.78 24.62 -0.81
N PRO A 224 2.01 25.61 0.10
CA PRO A 224 2.52 25.31 1.45
C PRO A 224 1.53 24.51 2.32
N LEU A 225 0.21 24.68 2.12
CA LEU A 225 -0.81 23.93 2.86
C LEU A 225 -0.84 22.45 2.43
N VAL A 226 -0.80 22.18 1.12
CA VAL A 226 -0.71 20.82 0.56
C VAL A 226 0.62 20.14 0.93
N ALA A 227 1.72 20.89 0.95
CA ALA A 227 3.00 20.39 1.45
C ALA A 227 2.92 20.01 2.95
N THR A 228 2.19 20.78 3.76
CA THR A 228 1.95 20.49 5.18
C THR A 228 1.16 19.19 5.36
N VAL A 229 0.05 19.01 4.62
CA VAL A 229 -0.71 17.74 4.61
C VAL A 229 0.20 16.58 4.20
N THR A 230 0.98 16.73 3.14
CA THR A 230 1.92 15.70 2.65
C THR A 230 2.95 15.31 3.72
N ASN A 231 3.51 16.28 4.44
CA ASN A 231 4.49 16.03 5.50
C ASN A 231 3.90 15.29 6.71
N ARG A 232 2.72 15.69 7.18
CA ARG A 232 2.02 15.06 8.31
C ARG A 232 1.48 13.67 7.95
N TYR A 233 0.92 13.51 6.76
CA TYR A 233 0.52 12.21 6.23
C TYR A 233 1.71 11.26 6.15
N ASN A 234 2.83 11.69 5.56
CA ASN A 234 4.04 10.88 5.47
C ASN A 234 4.64 10.56 6.84
N TYR A 235 4.43 11.39 7.88
CA TYR A 235 4.84 11.08 9.25
C TYR A 235 4.11 9.85 9.79
N GLY A 236 2.78 9.86 9.83
CA GLY A 236 2.03 8.69 10.30
C GLY A 236 2.29 7.44 9.46
N LEU A 237 2.41 7.55 8.13
CA LEU A 237 2.83 6.44 7.27
C LEU A 237 4.21 5.87 7.65
N SER A 238 5.18 6.72 8.03
CA SER A 238 6.49 6.23 8.49
C SER A 238 6.42 5.52 9.85
N LEU A 239 5.50 5.91 10.73
CA LEU A 239 5.22 5.17 11.98
C LEU A 239 4.64 3.78 11.66
N VAL A 240 3.61 3.69 10.80
CA VAL A 240 3.01 2.39 10.42
C VAL A 240 4.00 1.51 9.63
N THR A 241 4.84 2.10 8.78
CA THR A 241 5.89 1.36 8.05
C THR A 241 6.96 0.81 9.00
N THR A 242 7.35 1.59 10.02
CA THR A 242 8.28 1.12 11.05
C THR A 242 7.65 0.01 11.88
N ALA A 243 6.35 0.12 12.18
CA ALA A 243 5.59 -0.92 12.86
C ALA A 243 5.60 -2.25 12.09
N ALA A 244 5.28 -2.21 10.79
CA ALA A 244 5.26 -3.41 9.94
C ALA A 244 6.63 -4.09 9.80
N ARG A 245 7.72 -3.31 9.78
CA ARG A 245 9.09 -3.86 9.70
C ARG A 245 9.62 -4.41 11.02
N LYS A 246 9.20 -3.84 12.16
CA LYS A 246 9.64 -4.25 13.50
C LYS A 246 8.70 -5.26 14.19
N SER A 247 7.50 -5.48 13.66
CA SER A 247 6.59 -6.49 14.20
C SER A 247 7.19 -7.88 14.02
N ASP A 248 7.56 -8.48 15.14
CA ASP A 248 7.56 -9.93 15.34
C ASP A 248 6.26 -10.52 14.75
N LEU A 249 6.38 -11.59 13.96
CA LEU A 249 5.24 -12.21 13.27
C LEU A 249 4.19 -12.80 14.24
N SER A 250 4.55 -12.98 15.52
CA SER A 250 3.62 -13.35 16.59
C SER A 250 2.87 -12.16 17.21
N LYS A 251 3.33 -10.91 17.00
CA LYS A 251 2.69 -9.70 17.53
C LYS A 251 1.57 -9.20 16.60
N THR A 252 0.33 -9.43 16.99
CA THR A 252 -0.87 -8.86 16.34
C THR A 252 -1.20 -7.44 16.80
N THR A 253 -0.45 -6.89 17.77
CA THR A 253 -0.68 -5.58 18.39
C THR A 253 0.61 -4.79 18.54
N PHE A 254 0.51 -3.46 18.59
CA PHE A 254 1.64 -2.54 18.72
C PHE A 254 1.78 -2.04 20.15
N ALA A 255 3.01 -1.84 20.63
CA ALA A 255 3.28 -1.28 21.95
C ALA A 255 3.81 0.17 21.85
N ASN A 256 3.76 0.94 22.94
CA ASN A 256 4.13 2.37 22.91
C ASN A 256 5.64 2.57 22.67
N GLU A 257 6.45 1.61 23.09
CA GLU A 257 7.91 1.60 22.92
C GLU A 257 8.27 1.53 21.42
N ASP A 258 7.48 0.80 20.63
CA ASP A 258 7.66 0.67 19.19
C ASP A 258 7.37 2.02 18.47
N VAL A 259 6.47 2.86 19.01
CA VAL A 259 6.19 4.23 18.54
C VAL A 259 7.38 5.15 18.81
N GLN A 260 7.92 5.14 20.04
CA GLN A 260 9.02 6.03 20.44
C GLN A 260 10.28 5.79 19.61
N ALA A 261 10.60 4.53 19.30
CA ALA A 261 11.73 4.17 18.44
C ALA A 261 11.58 4.62 16.98
N ALA A 262 10.37 4.99 16.54
CA ALA A 262 10.12 5.60 15.22
C ALA A 262 10.11 7.14 15.30
N GLY A 263 9.58 7.70 16.38
CA GLY A 263 9.59 9.14 16.66
C GLY A 263 11.01 9.72 16.77
N GLY A 264 11.92 9.05 17.49
CA GLY A 264 13.30 9.51 17.68
C GLY A 264 14.08 9.70 16.36
N ILE A 265 13.91 8.80 15.38
CA ILE A 265 14.57 8.92 14.07
C ILE A 265 14.08 10.16 13.31
N ARG A 266 12.78 10.49 13.43
CA ARG A 266 12.17 11.68 12.82
C ARG A 266 12.56 12.98 13.52
N ALA A 267 12.74 12.97 14.84
CA ALA A 267 13.28 14.11 15.59
C ALA A 267 14.68 14.45 15.07
N ILE A 268 15.58 13.45 15.02
CA ILE A 268 16.94 13.58 14.47
C ILE A 268 16.92 14.07 13.01
N GLN A 269 15.99 13.60 12.17
CA GLN A 269 15.85 14.10 10.79
C GLN A 269 15.38 15.57 10.71
N ALA A 270 14.50 16.00 11.63
CA ALA A 270 14.01 17.37 11.69
C ALA A 270 15.10 18.33 12.21
N GLU A 271 15.82 17.91 13.26
CA GLU A 271 16.99 18.58 13.82
C GLU A 271 18.08 18.72 12.76
N LEU A 272 18.48 17.64 12.08
CA LEU A 272 19.46 17.68 11.00
C LEU A 272 19.04 18.61 9.85
N LYS A 273 17.74 18.65 9.50
CA LYS A 273 17.23 19.57 8.48
C LYS A 273 17.27 21.03 8.94
N ALA A 274 16.94 21.31 10.20
CA ALA A 274 17.05 22.64 10.80
C ALA A 274 18.52 23.08 10.86
N SER A 275 19.41 22.20 11.33
CA SER A 275 20.86 22.38 11.37
C SER A 275 21.43 22.72 9.99
N LEU A 276 21.11 21.92 8.97
CA LEU A 276 21.55 22.16 7.59
C LEU A 276 21.02 23.48 7.01
N THR A 277 19.79 23.87 7.37
CA THR A 277 19.19 25.14 6.94
C THR A 277 19.90 26.33 7.58
N ALA A 278 20.18 26.26 8.89
CA ALA A 278 20.94 27.26 9.62
C ALA A 278 22.39 27.36 9.10
N TRP A 279 23.03 26.22 8.84
CA TRP A 279 24.38 26.15 8.26
C TRP A 279 24.46 26.86 6.90
N ASN A 280 23.54 26.54 5.99
CA ASN A 280 23.49 27.15 4.66
C ASN A 280 23.17 28.66 4.69
N ALA A 281 22.56 29.14 5.78
CA ALA A 281 22.32 30.56 6.03
C ALA A 281 23.48 31.27 6.78
N GLY A 282 24.61 30.58 7.01
CA GLY A 282 25.76 31.11 7.77
C GLY A 282 25.52 31.23 9.29
N LYS A 283 24.44 30.66 9.81
CA LYS A 283 24.01 30.72 11.21
C LYS A 283 24.58 29.54 12.00
N TYR A 284 25.90 29.43 12.07
CA TYR A 284 26.57 28.24 12.61
C TYR A 284 26.23 27.93 14.08
N SER A 285 25.95 28.96 14.91
CA SER A 285 25.49 28.78 16.30
C SER A 285 24.08 28.19 16.39
N GLU A 286 23.16 28.58 15.51
CA GLU A 286 21.84 27.94 15.39
C GLU A 286 21.97 26.51 14.85
N ALA A 287 22.92 26.25 13.96
CA ALA A 287 23.14 24.90 13.41
C ALA A 287 23.59 23.90 14.49
N VAL A 288 24.48 24.31 15.40
CA VAL A 288 24.98 23.49 16.53
C VAL A 288 23.91 23.26 17.61
N ALA A 289 22.89 24.13 17.71
CA ALA A 289 21.76 23.92 18.62
C ALA A 289 20.77 22.83 18.14
N HIS A 290 21.05 22.20 17.00
CA HIS A 290 20.23 21.18 16.34
C HIS A 290 21.05 19.92 15.96
N SER A 291 22.14 19.64 16.68
CA SER A 291 23.08 18.53 16.44
C SER A 291 23.56 17.89 17.74
#